data_AF-I3CEI7-F1
#
_entry.id   AF-I3CEI7-F1
#
_cell.length_a   1.000
_cell.length_b   1.000
_cell.length_c   1.000
_cell.angle_alpha   90.00
_cell.angle_beta   90.00
_cell.angle_gamma   90.00
#
_symmetry.space_group_name_H-M   'P 1'
#
loop_
_entity.id
_entity.type
_entity.pdbx_description
1 polymer ?
#
loop_
_entity_poly.entity_id
_entity_poly.type
_entity_poly.pdbx_seq_one_letter_code
_entity_poly.pdbx_strand_id
1 'polypeptide(L)'
;MKSNKQRRLEIKAKRLKKSMNQLKVTPTIIIPKGAVLANPLQLVHNHTYSLLPHYYVDYPFTCRDCGAEAVWTAERQRWWYEVVKAHIHSTAVRCASCRHKLREQKRLQQAHMQAMAEKHKASTPSC
;
A
#
# COMPACT_ATOMS: atom_id res chain seq x y z
N MET A 1 18.64 -48.52 -13.42
CA MET A 1 17.52 -47.56 -13.58
C MET A 1 17.61 -46.50 -12.48
N LYS A 2 17.40 -45.21 -12.79
CA LYS A 2 17.39 -44.16 -11.76
C LYS A 2 16.11 -44.22 -10.93
N SER A 3 16.22 -43.99 -9.63
CA SER A 3 15.07 -43.92 -8.73
C SER A 3 14.14 -42.76 -9.10
N ASN A 4 12.84 -42.89 -8.87
CA ASN A 4 11.87 -41.81 -9.04
C ASN A 4 12.28 -40.52 -8.31
N LYS A 5 12.94 -40.64 -7.15
CA LYS A 5 13.48 -39.49 -6.40
C LYS A 5 14.58 -38.77 -7.18
N GLN A 6 15.51 -39.51 -7.79
CA GLN A 6 16.59 -38.96 -8.60
C GLN A 6 16.03 -38.27 -9.86
N ARG A 7 15.03 -38.88 -10.51
CA ARG A 7 14.38 -38.30 -11.70
C ARG A 7 13.65 -36.98 -11.39
N ARG A 8 12.97 -36.89 -10.24
CA ARG A 8 12.32 -35.63 -9.78
C ARG A 8 13.32 -34.51 -9.52
N LEU A 9 14.45 -34.81 -8.89
CA LEU A 9 15.51 -33.83 -8.64
C LEU A 9 16.13 -33.31 -9.95
N GLU A 10 16.38 -34.20 -10.92
CA GLU A 10 16.87 -33.80 -12.25
C GLU A 10 15.88 -32.90 -12.98
N ILE A 11 14.58 -33.21 -12.93
CA ILE A 11 13.54 -32.37 -13.52
C ILE A 11 13.53 -30.99 -12.84
N LYS A 12 13.63 -30.93 -11.51
CA LYS A 12 13.68 -29.66 -10.76
C LYS A 12 14.91 -28.84 -11.13
N ALA A 13 16.08 -29.46 -11.21
CA ALA A 13 17.34 -28.80 -11.60
C ALA A 13 17.27 -28.29 -13.05
N LYS A 14 16.74 -29.08 -13.99
CA LYS A 14 16.52 -28.65 -15.38
C LYS A 14 15.57 -27.45 -15.48
N ARG A 15 14.47 -27.46 -14.70
CA ARG A 15 13.52 -26.34 -14.64
C ARG A 15 14.18 -25.07 -14.11
N LEU A 16 14.98 -25.17 -13.04
CA LEU A 16 15.74 -24.05 -12.48
C LEU A 16 16.73 -23.47 -13.50
N LYS A 17 17.50 -24.34 -14.19
CA LYS A 17 18.44 -23.92 -15.22
C LYS A 17 17.74 -23.23 -16.40
N LYS A 18 16.55 -23.73 -16.79
CA LYS A 18 15.73 -23.11 -17.85
C LYS A 18 15.20 -21.74 -17.41
N SER A 19 14.70 -21.60 -16.18
CA SER A 19 14.20 -20.30 -15.69
C SER A 19 15.32 -19.26 -15.59
N MET A 20 16.52 -19.66 -15.16
CA MET A 20 17.69 -18.77 -15.12
C MET A 20 18.07 -18.26 -16.51
N ASN A 21 17.97 -19.10 -17.55
CA ASN A 21 18.29 -18.72 -18.94
C ASN A 21 17.20 -17.86 -19.60
N GLN A 22 15.97 -17.82 -19.07
CA GLN A 22 14.84 -17.10 -19.66
C GLN A 22 14.75 -15.63 -19.20
N LEU A 23 15.61 -15.22 -18.27
CA LEU A 23 15.70 -13.86 -17.76
C LEU A 23 16.66 -13.04 -18.63
N LYS A 24 16.16 -12.33 -19.65
CA LYS A 24 16.79 -11.13 -20.25
C LYS A 24 15.88 -10.46 -21.29
N VAL A 25 14.64 -10.19 -20.91
CA VAL A 25 13.87 -9.14 -21.58
C VAL A 25 13.37 -8.23 -20.46
N THR A 26 14.16 -7.20 -20.14
CA THR A 26 13.65 -6.08 -19.36
C THR A 26 12.76 -5.29 -20.31
N PRO A 27 11.43 -5.28 -20.14
CA PRO A 27 10.60 -4.40 -20.95
C PRO A 27 11.11 -2.98 -20.74
N THR A 28 11.36 -2.25 -21.83
CA THR A 28 11.69 -0.84 -21.76
C THR A 28 10.45 -0.11 -21.28
N ILE A 29 10.35 0.13 -19.98
CA ILE A 29 9.24 0.87 -19.39
C ILE A 29 9.52 2.36 -19.66
N ILE A 30 8.65 2.99 -20.43
CA ILE A 30 8.68 4.45 -20.61
C ILE A 30 8.14 5.07 -19.33
N ILE A 31 8.99 5.82 -18.64
CA ILE A 31 8.64 6.52 -17.40
C ILE A 31 8.28 7.97 -17.78
N PRO A 32 7.04 8.42 -17.53
CA PRO A 32 6.66 9.79 -17.85
C PRO A 32 7.38 10.80 -16.94
N LYS A 33 7.58 12.02 -17.45
CA LYS A 33 8.23 13.10 -16.69
C LYS A 33 7.42 13.41 -15.43
N GLY A 34 8.09 13.47 -14.28
CA GLY A 34 7.45 13.71 -12.97
C GLY A 34 6.87 12.46 -12.31
N ALA A 35 7.00 11.28 -12.93
CA ALA A 35 6.61 10.03 -12.27
C ALA A 35 7.61 9.61 -11.20
N VAL A 36 7.11 8.91 -10.18
CA VAL A 36 7.93 8.33 -9.11
C VAL A 36 7.96 6.83 -9.29
N LEU A 37 9.16 6.25 -9.37
CA LEU A 37 9.33 4.79 -9.48
C LEU A 37 8.73 4.06 -8.27
N ALA A 38 8.00 2.98 -8.55
CA ALA A 38 7.49 2.07 -7.55
C ALA A 38 8.53 1.01 -7.21
N ASN A 39 8.56 0.57 -5.95
CA ASN A 39 9.40 -0.54 -5.52
C ASN A 39 8.55 -1.83 -5.43
N PRO A 40 8.71 -2.79 -6.36
CA PRO A 40 7.92 -4.03 -6.36
C PRO A 40 8.07 -4.84 -5.07
N LEU A 41 9.25 -4.80 -4.43
CA LEU A 41 9.50 -5.51 -3.18
C LEU A 41 8.69 -4.93 -2.02
N GLN A 42 8.31 -3.65 -2.08
CA GLN A 42 7.47 -3.03 -1.05
C GLN A 42 5.98 -3.32 -1.27
N LEU A 43 5.59 -3.79 -2.45
CA LEU A 43 4.20 -4.04 -2.83
C LEU A 43 3.76 -5.50 -2.65
N VAL A 44 4.63 -6.39 -2.15
CA VAL A 44 4.35 -7.83 -1.97
C VAL A 44 3.14 -8.15 -1.08
N HIS A 45 2.73 -7.20 -0.23
CA HIS A 45 1.54 -7.33 0.62
C HIS A 45 0.22 -7.24 -0.17
N ASN A 46 0.24 -6.67 -1.39
CA ASN A 46 -0.92 -6.61 -2.26
C ASN A 46 -1.04 -7.93 -3.05
N HIS A 47 -1.89 -8.83 -2.56
CA HIS A 47 -2.23 -10.09 -3.23
C HIS A 47 -3.35 -9.91 -4.26
N THR A 48 -3.19 -8.94 -5.16
CA THR A 48 -4.17 -8.68 -6.22
C THR A 48 -3.89 -9.52 -7.46
N TYR A 49 -4.93 -9.93 -8.18
CA TYR A 49 -4.79 -10.55 -9.50
C TYR A 49 -4.35 -9.56 -10.59
N SER A 50 -4.34 -8.27 -10.29
CA SER A 50 -3.91 -7.19 -11.18
C SER A 50 -2.41 -6.97 -11.13
N LEU A 51 -1.85 -6.41 -12.21
CA LEU A 51 -0.46 -5.97 -12.25
C LEU A 51 -0.24 -4.81 -11.27
N LEU A 52 0.84 -4.88 -10.52
CA LEU A 52 1.28 -3.80 -9.64
C LEU A 52 1.93 -2.68 -10.48
N PRO A 53 1.80 -1.41 -10.05
CA PRO A 53 2.37 -0.29 -10.79
C PRO A 53 3.91 -0.37 -10.80
N HIS A 54 4.50 0.05 -11.92
CA HIS A 54 5.94 0.25 -12.04
C HIS A 54 6.36 1.66 -11.62
N TYR A 55 5.44 2.62 -11.70
CA TYR A 55 5.61 4.01 -11.29
C TYR A 55 4.27 4.61 -10.89
N TYR A 56 4.32 5.73 -10.17
CA TYR A 56 3.18 6.55 -9.78
C TYR A 56 3.23 7.88 -10.53
N VAL A 57 2.06 8.43 -10.85
CA VAL A 57 1.90 9.74 -11.50
C VAL A 57 0.90 10.58 -10.72
N ASP A 58 1.06 11.90 -10.75
CA ASP A 58 0.13 12.81 -10.10
C ASP A 58 -1.30 12.62 -10.63
N TYR A 59 -2.25 12.44 -9.71
CA TYR A 59 -3.64 12.19 -10.05
C TYR A 59 -4.55 13.29 -9.49
N PRO A 60 -5.22 14.11 -10.33
CA PRO A 60 -6.16 15.11 -9.85
C PRO A 60 -7.45 14.44 -9.34
N PHE A 61 -8.02 14.97 -8.26
CA PHE A 61 -9.28 14.50 -7.70
C PHE A 61 -10.05 15.64 -7.03
N THR A 62 -11.37 15.49 -6.97
CA THR A 62 -12.25 16.41 -6.24
C THR A 62 -12.45 15.92 -4.81
N CYS A 63 -12.20 16.78 -3.83
CA CYS A 63 -12.39 16.43 -2.43
C CYS A 63 -13.89 16.21 -2.12
N ARG A 64 -14.24 15.04 -1.59
CA ARG A 64 -15.64 14.71 -1.27
C ARG A 64 -16.28 15.62 -0.22
N ASP A 65 -15.50 16.15 0.73
CA ASP A 65 -16.07 16.94 1.83
C ASP A 65 -16.24 18.43 1.48
N CYS A 66 -15.27 19.04 0.79
CA CYS A 66 -15.28 20.49 0.50
C CYS A 66 -15.39 20.85 -0.98
N GLY A 67 -15.42 19.87 -1.88
CA GLY A 67 -15.49 20.09 -3.33
C GLY A 67 -14.22 20.65 -3.99
N ALA A 68 -13.17 20.98 -3.22
CA ALA A 68 -11.95 21.54 -3.79
C ALA A 68 -11.20 20.53 -4.67
N GLU A 69 -10.67 20.99 -5.79
CA GLU A 69 -9.73 20.24 -6.60
C GLU A 69 -8.39 20.08 -5.86
N ALA A 70 -7.85 18.88 -5.88
CA ALA A 70 -6.59 18.55 -5.25
C ALA A 70 -5.83 17.54 -6.10
N VAL A 71 -4.52 17.48 -5.90
CA VAL A 71 -3.66 16.51 -6.57
C VAL A 71 -3.20 15.47 -5.56
N TRP A 72 -3.40 14.21 -5.91
CA TRP A 72 -2.77 13.09 -5.24
C TRP A 72 -1.41 12.83 -5.86
N THR A 73 -0.38 13.40 -5.24
CA THR A 73 0.97 13.37 -5.80
C THR A 73 1.54 11.96 -5.85
N ALA A 74 2.39 11.71 -6.84
CA ALA A 74 3.10 10.44 -7.03
C ALA A 74 3.90 10.04 -5.77
N GLU A 75 4.51 11.02 -5.08
CA GLU A 75 5.21 10.78 -3.82
C GLU A 75 4.28 10.30 -2.70
N ARG A 76 3.10 10.91 -2.58
CA ARG A 76 2.10 10.51 -1.58
C ARG A 76 1.55 9.13 -1.88
N GLN A 77 1.35 8.79 -3.15
CA GLN A 77 0.97 7.46 -3.58
C GLN A 77 2.04 6.44 -3.18
N ARG A 78 3.32 6.71 -3.48
CA ARG A 78 4.43 5.84 -3.08
C ARG A 78 4.43 5.60 -1.57
N TRP A 79 4.37 6.66 -0.76
CA TRP A 79 4.33 6.52 0.70
C TRP A 79 3.10 5.71 1.17
N TRP A 80 1.93 5.96 0.59
CA TRP A 80 0.69 5.29 0.96
C TRP A 80 0.73 3.78 0.69
N TYR A 81 1.18 3.37 -0.49
CA TYR A 81 1.22 1.95 -0.83
C TYR A 81 2.45 1.25 -0.25
N GLU A 82 3.62 1.89 -0.26
CA GLU A 82 4.86 1.22 0.12
C GLU A 82 5.17 1.32 1.61
N VAL A 83 4.77 2.39 2.30
CA VAL A 83 5.05 2.57 3.73
C VAL A 83 3.84 2.23 4.59
N VAL A 84 2.67 2.79 4.27
CA VAL A 84 1.43 2.51 5.02
C VAL A 84 0.88 1.11 4.71
N LYS A 85 1.34 0.48 3.62
CA LYS A 85 0.89 -0.84 3.17
C LYS A 85 -0.61 -0.89 2.90
N ALA A 86 -1.15 0.21 2.37
CA ALA A 86 -2.54 0.29 1.97
C ALA A 86 -2.80 -0.52 0.70
N HIS A 87 -4.05 -0.98 0.53
CA HIS A 87 -4.45 -1.73 -0.65
C HIS A 87 -4.27 -0.89 -1.92
N ILE A 88 -3.79 -1.50 -3.01
CA ILE A 88 -3.43 -0.80 -4.26
C ILE A 88 -4.61 -0.12 -4.96
N HIS A 89 -5.84 -0.54 -4.66
CA HIS A 89 -7.07 0.08 -5.17
C HIS A 89 -7.62 1.21 -4.29
N SER A 90 -6.98 1.52 -3.15
CA SER A 90 -7.38 2.63 -2.31
C SER A 90 -6.89 3.95 -2.89
N THR A 91 -7.77 4.96 -3.00
CA THR A 91 -7.43 6.25 -3.60
C THR A 91 -7.62 7.44 -2.64
N ALA A 92 -6.98 8.57 -2.96
CA ALA A 92 -7.23 9.81 -2.23
C ALA A 92 -8.61 10.40 -2.59
N VAL A 93 -9.48 10.53 -1.58
CA VAL A 93 -10.85 11.10 -1.74
C VAL A 93 -11.04 12.43 -1.00
N ARG A 94 -10.05 12.85 -0.22
CA ARG A 94 -10.09 14.06 0.62
C ARG A 94 -8.82 14.85 0.49
N CYS A 95 -8.91 16.18 0.42
CA CYS A 95 -7.77 17.08 0.41
C CYS A 95 -7.03 17.09 1.77
N ALA A 96 -5.84 17.68 1.81
CA ALA A 96 -5.01 17.70 3.01
C ALA A 96 -5.69 18.42 4.18
N SER A 97 -6.38 19.53 3.93
CA SER A 97 -7.08 20.31 4.97
C SER A 97 -8.24 19.53 5.59
N CYS A 98 -9.08 18.88 4.77
CA CYS A 98 -10.16 18.02 5.28
C CYS A 98 -9.64 16.81 6.05
N ARG A 99 -8.54 16.19 5.61
CA ARG A 99 -7.89 15.11 6.39
C ARG A 99 -7.37 15.62 7.73
N HIS A 100 -6.79 16.81 7.78
CA HIS A 100 -6.31 17.42 9.03
C HIS A 100 -7.46 17.67 10.01
N LYS A 101 -8.56 18.29 9.53
CA LYS A 101 -9.77 18.53 10.34
C LYS A 101 -10.33 17.23 10.92
N LEU A 102 -10.43 16.17 10.12
CA LEU A 102 -10.90 14.86 10.58
C LEU A 102 -9.99 14.23 11.62
N ARG A 103 -8.66 14.35 11.46
CA ARG A 103 -7.71 13.85 12.47
C ARG A 103 -7.89 14.58 13.80
N GLU A 104 -8.07 15.89 13.76
CA GLU A 104 -8.27 16.70 14.96
C GLU A 104 -9.59 16.36 15.65
N GLN A 105 -10.69 16.25 14.90
CA GLN A 105 -11.98 15.83 15.46
C GLN A 105 -11.90 14.47 16.15
N LYS A 106 -11.23 13.49 15.53
CA LYS A 106 -11.01 12.17 16.15
C LYS A 106 -10.17 12.25 17.41
N ARG A 107 -9.13 13.09 17.43
CA ARG A 107 -8.27 13.31 18.60
C ARG A 107 -9.07 13.88 19.77
N LEU A 108 -9.89 14.89 19.51
CA LEU A 108 -10.77 15.50 20.52
C LEU A 108 -11.80 14.49 21.04
N GLN A 109 -12.40 13.70 20.14
CA GLN A 109 -13.36 12.65 20.52
C GLN A 109 -12.70 11.58 21.40
N GLN A 110 -11.49 11.12 21.05
CA GLN A 110 -10.74 10.15 21.84
C GLN A 110 -10.41 10.70 23.23
N ALA A 111 -9.91 11.94 23.32
CA ALA A 111 -9.62 12.58 24.60
C ALA A 111 -10.86 12.71 25.48
N HIS A 112 -12.00 13.09 24.89
CA HIS A 112 -13.27 13.16 25.62
C HIS A 112 -13.71 11.79 26.15
N MET A 113 -13.67 10.74 25.30
CA MET A 113 -14.03 9.38 25.71
C MET A 113 -13.11 8.85 26.81
N GLN A 114 -11.81 9.15 26.75
CA GLN A 114 -10.84 8.79 27.78
C GLN A 114 -11.17 9.45 29.13
N ALA A 115 -11.42 10.76 29.13
CA ALA A 115 -11.80 11.48 30.34
C ALA A 115 -13.10 10.94 30.97
N MET A 116 -14.09 10.57 30.14
CA MET A 116 -15.33 9.95 30.63
C MET A 116 -15.09 8.55 31.20
N ALA A 117 -14.24 7.75 30.56
CA ALA A 117 -13.87 6.41 31.06
C ALA A 117 -13.10 6.47 32.39
N GLU A 118 -12.21 7.45 32.56
CA GLU A 118 -11.48 7.69 33.81
C GLU A 118 -12.42 8.09 34.95
N LYS A 119 -13.36 9.01 34.68
CA LYS A 119 -14.40 9.37 35.65
C LYS A 119 -15.25 8.18 36.05
N HIS A 120 -15.64 7.33 35.10
CA HIS A 120 -16.44 6.14 35.40
C HIS A 120 -15.68 5.10 36.24
N LYS A 121 -14.38 4.89 35.95
CA LYS A 121 -13.51 4.05 36.78
C LYS A 121 -13.39 4.59 38.20
N ALA A 122 -13.26 5.90 38.37
CA ALA A 122 -13.19 6.52 39.69
C ALA A 122 -14.50 6.43 40.49
N SER A 123 -15.66 6.35 39.81
CA SER A 123 -16.98 6.25 40.45
C SER A 123 -17.44 4.83 40.75
N THR A 124 -16.74 3.79 40.26
CA THR A 124 -17.12 2.39 40.46
C THR A 124 -16.35 1.83 41.65
N PRO A 125 -16.98 1.52 42.81
CA PRO A 125 -16.26 0.96 43.94
C PRO A 125 -15.79 -0.47 43.61
N SER A 126 -14.54 -0.80 43.95
CA SER A 126 -14.05 -2.17 43.96
C SER A 126 -14.88 -2.99 44.95
N CYS A 127 -15.53 -4.05 44.48
CA CYS A 127 -16.08 -5.11 45.33
C CYS A 127 -14.94 -6.05 45.74
#